data_AF-A0A418QC75-F1
#
_entry.id   AF-A0A418QC75-F1
#
_cell.length_a   1.000
_cell.length_b   1.000
_cell.length_c   1.000
_cell.angle_alpha   90.00
_cell.angle_beta   90.00
_cell.angle_gamma   90.00
#
_symmetry.space_group_name_H-M   'P 1'
#
loop_
_entity.id
_entity.type
_entity.pdbx_description
1 polymer ?
#
loop_
_entity_poly.entity_id
_entity_poly.type
_entity_poly.pdbx_seq_one_letter_code
_entity_poly.pdbx_strand_id
1 'polypeptide(L)'
;MLWRVSISEPAPGGRAAVRLLQGYVWHPQDADIDLETFLPHELDLPAPDEHGEQEGAHVLWDSVNPPFAFFENGEPTASQAFYQFTVLRVYEPRPDNDSLHADAQAASGLLGPLLEGTPDGVGWQLWEDLRDL
;
A
#
# COMPACT_ATOMS: atom_id res chain seq x y z
N MET A 1 -23.78 -5.05 -27.31
CA MET A 1 -22.40 -4.58 -27.51
C MET A 1 -21.60 -5.05 -26.32
N LEU A 2 -20.68 -6.00 -26.54
CA LEU A 2 -19.86 -6.62 -25.50
C LEU A 2 -18.72 -5.66 -25.13
N TRP A 3 -18.61 -5.34 -23.85
CA TRP A 3 -17.52 -4.54 -23.28
C TRP A 3 -16.23 -5.38 -23.35
N ARG A 4 -15.26 -4.97 -24.17
CA ARG A 4 -13.90 -5.53 -24.13
C ARG A 4 -13.23 -4.99 -22.87
N VAL A 5 -13.05 -5.85 -21.87
CA VAL A 5 -12.03 -5.68 -20.85
C VAL A 5 -10.69 -5.66 -21.60
N SER A 6 -10.03 -4.51 -21.61
CA SER A 6 -8.65 -4.42 -22.10
C SER A 6 -7.76 -4.96 -20.99
N ILE A 7 -7.50 -6.27 -21.02
CA ILE A 7 -6.42 -6.88 -20.26
C ILE A 7 -5.15 -6.33 -20.92
N SER A 8 -4.48 -5.39 -20.26
CA SER A 8 -3.21 -4.87 -20.76
C SER A 8 -2.22 -6.04 -20.85
N GLU A 9 -1.86 -6.44 -22.07
CA GLU A 9 -0.86 -7.48 -22.32
C GLU A 9 0.48 -7.04 -21.69
N PRO A 10 1.22 -7.93 -20.99
CA PRO A 10 2.54 -7.59 -20.47
C PRO A 10 3.52 -7.43 -21.63
N ALA A 11 4.16 -6.27 -21.72
CA ALA A 11 5.24 -6.04 -22.68
C ALA A 11 6.42 -6.99 -22.36
N PRO A 12 6.96 -7.73 -23.34
CA PRO A 12 8.06 -8.66 -23.10
C PRO A 12 9.36 -7.88 -22.84
N GLY A 13 9.96 -8.08 -21.67
CA GLY A 13 11.30 -7.57 -21.33
C GLY A 13 11.41 -6.07 -21.05
N GLY A 14 10.28 -5.39 -20.76
CA GLY A 14 10.27 -3.96 -20.46
C GLY A 14 10.19 -3.68 -18.96
N ARG A 15 10.81 -2.55 -18.57
CA ARG A 15 10.61 -1.89 -17.27
C ARG A 15 9.14 -1.86 -16.87
N ALA A 16 8.83 -2.36 -15.68
CA ALA A 16 7.47 -2.48 -15.18
C ALA A 16 7.32 -1.74 -13.84
N ALA A 17 6.52 -0.67 -13.84
CA ALA A 17 6.07 -0.03 -12.61
C ALA A 17 4.91 -0.84 -12.02
N VAL A 18 5.09 -1.40 -10.83
CA VAL A 18 4.10 -2.22 -10.14
C VAL A 18 3.68 -1.52 -8.84
N ARG A 19 2.36 -1.49 -8.62
CA ARG A 19 1.74 -1.02 -7.39
C ARG A 19 1.46 -2.20 -6.49
N LEU A 20 2.20 -2.29 -5.39
CA LEU A 20 2.00 -3.28 -4.33
C LEU A 20 0.98 -2.72 -3.34
N LEU A 21 -0.23 -3.29 -3.34
CA LEU A 21 -1.26 -2.90 -2.38
C LEU A 21 -0.86 -3.40 -0.98
N GLN A 22 -0.81 -2.50 0.00
CA GLN A 22 -0.38 -2.83 1.36
C GLN A 22 -1.57 -2.90 2.33
N GLY A 23 -2.56 -2.01 2.17
CA GLY A 23 -3.73 -2.01 3.05
C GLY A 23 -4.41 -0.64 3.14
N TYR A 24 -4.97 -0.34 4.31
CA TYR A 24 -5.67 0.92 4.60
C TYR A 24 -5.16 1.58 5.88
N VAL A 25 -5.21 2.90 5.91
CA VAL A 25 -5.08 3.73 7.13
C VAL A 25 -6.30 4.62 7.23
N TRP A 26 -6.68 4.95 8.46
CA TRP A 26 -7.73 5.91 8.72
C TRP A 26 -7.47 6.69 9.99
N HIS A 27 -8.04 7.88 10.07
CA HIS A 27 -8.05 8.69 11.28
C HIS A 27 -9.34 9.52 11.34
N PRO A 28 -9.71 10.08 12.50
CA PRO A 28 -10.87 10.95 12.60
C PRO A 28 -10.72 12.13 11.65
N GLN A 29 -11.77 12.42 10.86
CA GLN A 29 -11.70 13.49 9.86
C GLN A 29 -11.53 14.88 10.49
N ASP A 30 -11.98 15.05 11.74
CA ASP A 30 -11.89 16.29 12.50
C ASP A 30 -10.56 16.42 13.27
N ALA A 31 -9.68 15.41 13.20
CA ALA A 31 -8.35 15.46 13.78
C ALA A 31 -7.35 16.06 12.79
N ASP A 32 -6.52 16.98 13.27
CA ASP A 32 -5.43 17.60 12.51
C ASP A 32 -4.23 16.64 12.43
N ILE A 33 -4.42 15.52 11.71
CA ILE A 33 -3.40 14.50 11.50
C ILE A 33 -2.83 14.65 10.10
N ASP A 34 -1.53 14.93 10.02
CA ASP A 34 -0.79 14.93 8.78
C ASP A 34 0.04 13.65 8.65
N LEU A 35 -0.43 12.71 7.82
CA LEU A 35 0.24 11.42 7.61
C LEU A 35 1.66 11.59 7.07
N GLU A 36 1.96 12.66 6.34
CA GLU A 36 3.29 12.94 5.78
C GLU A 36 4.33 13.17 6.88
N THR A 37 3.89 13.56 8.08
CA THR A 37 4.77 13.75 9.25
C THR A 37 5.21 12.42 9.86
N PHE A 38 4.45 11.34 9.68
CA PHE A 38 4.69 10.04 10.30
C PHE A 38 5.21 9.00 9.31
N LEU A 39 4.87 9.14 8.03
CA LEU A 39 5.08 8.12 7.01
C LEU A 39 5.98 8.67 5.91
N PRO A 40 7.09 7.98 5.60
CA PRO A 40 8.01 8.44 4.57
C PRO A 40 7.40 8.22 3.18
N HIS A 41 7.71 9.09 2.23
CA HIS A 41 7.36 8.90 0.83
C HIS A 41 8.19 7.81 0.14
N GLU A 42 9.27 7.34 0.77
CA GLU A 42 10.16 6.31 0.24
C GLU A 42 10.46 5.28 1.33
N LEU A 43 10.43 4.00 0.96
CA LEU A 43 10.88 2.88 1.78
C LEU A 43 12.22 2.37 1.29
N ASP A 44 13.10 2.09 2.24
CA ASP A 44 14.38 1.43 1.98
C ASP A 44 14.16 -0.09 1.81
N LEU A 45 13.57 -0.45 0.67
CA LEU A 45 13.45 -1.84 0.26
C LEU A 45 14.72 -2.28 -0.47
N PRO A 46 15.15 -3.55 -0.28
CA PRO A 46 16.26 -4.08 -1.05
C PRO A 46 15.99 -3.93 -2.56
N ALA A 47 17.05 -3.62 -3.30
CA ALA A 47 16.97 -3.46 -4.75
C ALA A 47 16.37 -4.72 -5.40
N PRO A 48 15.46 -4.57 -6.38
CA PRO A 48 14.82 -5.72 -7.04
C PRO A 48 15.81 -6.60 -7.79
N ASP A 49 16.90 -6.00 -8.26
CA ASP A 49 17.90 -6.65 -9.07
C ASP A 49 19.30 -6.15 -8.70
N GLU A 50 20.29 -7.05 -8.74
CA GLU A 50 21.70 -6.76 -8.42
C GLU A 50 22.36 -5.77 -9.41
N HIS A 51 21.71 -5.48 -10.54
CA HIS A 51 22.21 -4.67 -11.64
C HIS A 51 21.31 -3.46 -12.01
N GLY A 52 20.19 -3.27 -11.29
CA GLY A 52 19.26 -2.17 -11.56
C GLY A 52 19.69 -0.85 -10.91
N GLU A 53 19.35 0.27 -11.54
CA GLU A 53 19.39 1.58 -10.87
C GLU A 53 18.47 1.50 -9.64
N GLN A 54 18.96 1.87 -8.45
CA GLN A 54 18.17 1.87 -7.21
C GLN A 54 17.11 2.97 -7.27
N GLU A 55 16.03 2.76 -8.03
CA GLU A 55 14.83 3.55 -7.85
C GLU A 55 14.14 3.09 -6.56
N GLY A 56 14.04 4.02 -5.61
CA GLY A 56 13.45 3.78 -4.30
C GLY A 56 11.99 3.33 -4.40
N ALA A 57 11.54 2.57 -3.40
CA ALA A 57 10.15 2.16 -3.33
C ALA A 57 9.30 3.33 -2.80
N HIS A 58 8.42 3.88 -3.63
CA HIS A 58 7.63 5.05 -3.25
C HIS A 58 6.35 4.64 -2.52
N VAL A 59 6.10 5.24 -1.36
CA VAL A 59 4.87 5.03 -0.61
C VAL A 59 3.83 6.06 -1.05
N LEU A 60 2.63 5.57 -1.32
CA LEU A 60 1.47 6.35 -1.74
C LEU A 60 0.31 6.04 -0.80
N TRP A 61 -0.42 7.08 -0.38
CA TRP A 61 -1.66 6.99 0.38
C TRP A 61 -2.74 7.82 -0.31
N ASP A 62 -3.57 7.13 -1.08
CA ASP A 62 -4.65 7.78 -1.83
C ASP A 62 -5.93 7.81 -0.98
N SER A 63 -6.57 8.97 -0.87
CA SER A 63 -7.86 9.05 -0.16
C SER A 63 -8.93 8.23 -0.88
N VAL A 64 -9.65 7.40 -0.12
CA VAL A 64 -10.69 6.50 -0.64
C VAL A 64 -11.94 6.56 0.23
N ASN A 65 -13.06 6.13 -0.34
CA ASN A 65 -14.25 5.87 0.46
C ASN A 65 -14.00 4.67 1.40
N PRO A 66 -14.54 4.68 2.63
CA PRO A 66 -14.41 3.57 3.55
C PRO A 66 -14.88 2.25 2.90
N PRO A 67 -14.08 1.17 2.95
CA PRO A 67 -14.43 -0.10 2.33
C PRO A 67 -15.58 -0.82 3.06
N PHE A 68 -15.89 -0.41 4.28
CA PHE A 68 -16.99 -0.91 5.10
C PHE A 68 -17.68 0.26 5.83
N ALA A 69 -18.94 0.08 6.22
CA ALA A 69 -19.76 1.14 6.82
C ALA A 69 -19.57 1.28 8.34
N PHE A 70 -19.17 0.21 9.02
CA PHE A 70 -19.01 0.16 10.48
C PHE A 70 -17.77 -0.65 10.86
N PHE A 71 -17.05 -0.18 11.87
CA PHE A 71 -15.98 -0.95 12.52
C PHE A 71 -16.54 -2.14 13.30
N GLU A 72 -15.66 -3.04 13.75
CA GLU A 72 -16.04 -4.20 14.58
C GLU A 72 -16.68 -3.80 15.92
N ASN A 73 -16.36 -2.61 16.43
CA ASN A 73 -16.97 -2.04 17.64
C ASN A 73 -18.38 -1.44 17.39
N GLY A 74 -18.86 -1.41 16.14
CA GLY A 74 -20.16 -0.87 15.74
C GLY A 74 -20.16 0.63 15.43
N GLU A 75 -19.04 1.33 15.51
CA GLU A 75 -18.95 2.75 15.17
C GLU A 75 -18.94 2.97 13.65
N PRO A 76 -19.59 4.05 13.15
CA PRO A 76 -19.61 4.34 11.72
C PRO A 76 -18.24 4.81 11.23
N THR A 77 -17.79 4.27 10.10
CA THR A 77 -16.54 4.69 9.43
C THR A 77 -16.65 6.04 8.74
N ALA A 78 -17.87 6.55 8.53
CA ALA A 78 -18.12 7.80 7.84
C ALA A 78 -17.58 9.05 8.58
N SER A 79 -17.20 8.93 9.85
CA SER A 79 -16.53 9.98 10.62
C SER A 79 -15.01 9.99 10.45
N GLN A 80 -14.46 9.07 9.65
CA GLN A 80 -13.03 8.89 9.46
C GLN A 80 -12.63 9.24 8.02
N ALA A 81 -11.44 9.80 7.86
CA ALA A 81 -10.77 9.88 6.58
C ALA A 81 -10.04 8.55 6.34
N PHE A 82 -10.31 7.91 5.21
CA PHE A 82 -9.67 6.65 4.80
C PHE A 82 -8.69 6.88 3.66
N TYR A 83 -7.58 6.16 3.71
CA TYR A 83 -6.56 6.17 2.68
C TYR A 83 -6.11 4.74 2.35
N GLN A 84 -5.89 4.47 1.07
CA GLN A 84 -5.36 3.21 0.58
C GLN A 84 -3.84 3.31 0.48
N PHE A 85 -3.13 2.44 1.21
CA PHE A 85 -1.68 2.35 1.19
C PHE A 85 -1.19 1.49 0.04
N THR A 86 -0.32 2.06 -0.79
CA THR A 86 0.30 1.38 -1.93
C THR A 86 1.78 1.71 -1.99
N VAL A 87 2.61 0.71 -2.28
CA VAL A 87 4.03 0.91 -2.58
C VAL A 87 4.26 0.76 -4.07
N LEU A 88 4.71 1.83 -4.72
CA LEU A 88 5.07 1.86 -6.12
C LEU A 88 6.55 1.53 -6.26
N ARG A 89 6.85 0.48 -7.03
CA ARG A 89 8.22 0.10 -7.35
C ARG A 89 8.36 -0.24 -8.82
N VAL A 90 9.54 0.00 -9.37
CA VAL A 90 9.84 -0.24 -10.78
C VAL A 90 10.84 -1.39 -10.90
N TYR A 91 10.58 -2.30 -11.84
CA TYR A 91 11.30 -3.56 -12.01
C TYR A 91 11.81 -3.74 -13.44
N GLU A 92 12.97 -4.35 -13.61
CA GLU A 92 13.59 -4.61 -14.91
C GLU A 92 14.29 -5.99 -14.94
N PRO A 93 13.59 -7.08 -15.36
CA PRO A 93 12.24 -7.16 -15.92
C PRO A 93 11.14 -7.26 -14.86
N ARG A 94 9.86 -7.31 -15.29
CA ARG A 94 8.75 -7.61 -14.36
C ARG A 94 9.00 -8.94 -13.64
N PRO A 95 8.99 -8.96 -12.30
CA PRO A 95 9.19 -10.16 -11.51
C PRO A 95 7.96 -11.08 -11.55
N ASP A 96 8.14 -12.32 -11.10
CA ASP A 96 7.05 -13.26 -10.87
C ASP A 96 6.19 -12.87 -9.64
N ASN A 97 5.08 -13.57 -9.46
CA ASN A 97 4.14 -13.29 -8.37
C ASN A 97 4.74 -13.57 -6.98
N ASP A 98 5.63 -14.56 -6.85
CA ASP A 98 6.22 -14.93 -5.56
C ASP A 98 7.18 -13.84 -5.08
N SER A 99 7.96 -13.28 -6.00
CA SER A 99 8.84 -12.13 -5.75
C SER A 99 8.05 -10.87 -5.39
N LEU A 100 6.97 -10.57 -6.15
CA LEU A 100 6.07 -9.45 -5.81
C LEU A 100 5.43 -9.61 -4.43
N HIS A 101 5.07 -10.84 -4.05
CA HIS A 101 4.53 -11.13 -2.74
C HIS A 101 5.58 -10.93 -1.65
N ALA A 102 6.80 -11.41 -1.85
CA ALA A 102 7.92 -11.20 -0.93
C ALA A 102 8.24 -9.70 -0.74
N ASP A 103 8.22 -8.93 -1.83
CA ASP A 103 8.42 -7.48 -1.78
C ASP A 103 7.28 -6.76 -1.06
N ALA A 104 6.02 -7.17 -1.30
CA ALA A 104 4.87 -6.62 -0.58
C ALA A 104 4.94 -6.93 0.92
N GLN A 105 5.38 -8.13 1.30
CA GLN A 105 5.59 -8.51 2.70
C GLN A 105 6.76 -7.74 3.34
N ALA A 106 7.86 -7.53 2.61
CA ALA A 106 8.96 -6.71 3.10
C ALA A 106 8.53 -5.25 3.31
N ALA A 107 7.74 -4.71 2.39
CA ALA A 107 7.20 -3.36 2.47
C ALA A 107 6.25 -3.19 3.66
N SER A 108 5.34 -4.14 3.85
CA SER A 108 4.38 -4.11 4.96
C SER A 108 5.12 -4.27 6.31
N GLY A 109 6.13 -5.14 6.39
CA GLY A 109 7.02 -5.24 7.57
C GLY A 109 7.83 -3.99 7.90
N LEU A 110 8.13 -3.12 6.92
CA LEU A 110 8.72 -1.79 7.18
C LEU A 110 7.66 -0.74 7.55
N LEU A 111 6.46 -0.82 6.98
CA LEU A 111 5.36 0.10 7.27
C LEU A 111 4.76 -0.12 8.66
N GLY A 112 4.68 -1.38 9.13
CA GLY A 112 4.10 -1.73 10.43
C GLY A 112 4.66 -0.89 11.59
N PRO A 113 5.98 -0.88 11.84
CA PRO A 113 6.59 -0.07 12.90
C PRO A 113 6.34 1.45 12.75
N LEU A 114 6.22 1.95 11.52
CA LEU A 114 5.93 3.36 11.26
C LEU A 114 4.48 3.71 11.60
N LEU A 115 3.56 2.80 11.27
CA LEU A 115 2.14 2.89 11.60
C LEU A 115 1.89 2.72 13.11
N GLU A 116 2.63 1.84 13.79
CA GLU A 116 2.61 1.73 15.26
C GLU A 116 3.08 3.01 15.95
N GLY A 117 3.94 3.80 15.31
CA GLY A 117 4.41 5.10 15.81
C GLY A 117 3.43 6.26 15.60
N THR A 118 2.29 6.04 14.94
CA THR A 118 1.29 7.08 14.70
C THR A 118 0.51 7.43 15.99
N PRO A 119 -0.09 8.63 16.08
CA PRO A 119 -0.81 9.06 17.28
C PRO A 119 -2.04 8.19 17.60
N ASP A 120 -2.42 8.18 18.87
CA ASP A 120 -3.66 7.55 19.33
C ASP A 120 -4.86 8.07 18.52
N GLY A 121 -5.62 7.13 17.93
CA GLY A 121 -6.78 7.43 17.08
C GLY A 121 -6.52 7.22 15.59
N VAL A 122 -5.26 7.12 15.15
CA VAL A 122 -4.94 6.57 13.83
C VAL A 122 -5.10 5.06 13.87
N GLY A 123 -5.97 4.53 13.02
CA GLY A 123 -6.13 3.10 12.82
C GLY A 123 -5.57 2.68 11.47
N TRP A 124 -5.11 1.44 11.37
CA TRP A 124 -4.54 0.91 10.14
C TRP A 124 -4.79 -0.60 10.05
N GLN A 125 -4.72 -1.12 8.83
CA GLN A 125 -4.81 -2.54 8.54
C GLN A 125 -3.93 -2.86 7.35
N LEU A 126 -2.88 -3.66 7.58
CA LEU A 126 -2.03 -4.21 6.53
C LEU A 126 -2.53 -5.58 6.09
N TRP A 127 -2.30 -5.93 4.83
CA TRP A 127 -2.79 -7.19 4.24
C TRP A 127 -2.09 -8.42 4.80
N GLU A 128 -0.85 -8.28 5.28
CA GLU A 128 -0.14 -9.34 5.99
C GLU A 128 -0.75 -9.67 7.38
N ASP A 129 -1.44 -8.72 7.99
CA ASP A 129 -2.15 -8.92 9.27
C ASP A 129 -3.53 -9.55 9.08
N LEU A 130 -4.00 -9.69 7.83
CA LEU A 130 -5.22 -10.42 7.54
C LEU A 130 -4.98 -11.92 7.79
N ARG A 131 -5.78 -12.48 8.69
CA ARG A 131 -5.75 -13.92 9.00
C ARG A 131 -6.47 -14.70 7.91
N ASP A 132 -5.95 -15.89 7.59
CA ASP A 132 -6.64 -16.86 6.74
C ASP A 132 -8.02 -17.21 7.32
N LEU A 133 -9.02 -17.34 6.43
CA LEU A 133 -10.40 -17.71 6.75
C LEU A 133 -10.61 -19.23 6.79
#